data_AF-A0A3N0E2E2-F1
#
_entry.id   AF-A0A3N0E2E2-F1
#
_cell.length_a   1.000
_cell.length_b   1.000
_cell.length_c   1.000
_cell.angle_alpha   90.00
_cell.angle_beta   90.00
_cell.angle_gamma   90.00
#
_symmetry.space_group_name_H-M   'P 1'
#
loop_
_entity.id
_entity.type
_entity.pdbx_description
1 polymer ?
#
loop_
_entity_poly.entity_id
_entity_poly.type
_entity_poly.pdbx_seq_one_letter_code
_entity_poly.pdbx_strand_id
1 'polypeptide(L)'
;MGLLASRKVDEEARRRHAEDQELAARLPALLEAVASAERELYEAQERAADYEELKQRGMELDRALTEAMRAAYARERVLIGPRGRTDRIYRRKCLARPKVREATALAERLLTERETHRLHGIERAPRSLQVG
;
A
#
# COMPACT_ATOMS: atom_id res chain seq x y z
N MET A 1 -3.96 27.59 -28.42
CA MET A 1 -4.69 26.57 -27.61
C MET A 1 -3.81 25.79 -26.61
N GLY A 2 -2.56 26.19 -26.32
CA GLY A 2 -1.63 25.40 -25.47
C GLY A 2 -1.54 25.78 -23.98
N LEU A 3 -1.70 27.07 -23.63
CA LEU A 3 -1.46 27.55 -22.26
C LEU A 3 -2.50 27.06 -21.22
N LEU A 4 -3.75 26.87 -21.65
CA LEU A 4 -4.83 26.40 -20.77
C LEU A 4 -4.71 24.90 -20.47
N ALA A 5 -4.20 24.12 -21.43
CA ALA A 5 -3.98 22.69 -21.25
C ALA A 5 -2.78 22.43 -20.33
N SER A 6 -1.67 23.17 -20.49
CA SER A 6 -0.51 23.05 -19.58
C SER A 6 -0.85 23.47 -18.15
N ARG A 7 -1.59 24.57 -17.96
CA ARG A 7 -2.03 25.04 -16.64
C ARG A 7 -2.92 24.02 -15.92
N LYS A 8 -3.86 23.38 -16.63
CA LYS A 8 -4.72 22.32 -16.07
C LYS A 8 -3.91 21.09 -15.65
N VAL A 9 -2.90 20.69 -16.44
CA VAL A 9 -2.01 19.57 -16.11
C VAL A 9 -1.19 19.86 -14.86
N ASP A 10 -0.71 21.09 -14.68
CA ASP A 10 0.01 21.52 -13.47
C ASP A 10 -0.88 21.51 -12.22
N GLU A 11 -2.14 21.94 -12.35
CA GLU A 11 -3.10 21.96 -11.24
C GLU A 11 -3.50 20.54 -10.80
N GLU A 12 -3.78 19.66 -11.76
CA GLU A 12 -4.03 18.23 -11.52
C GLU A 12 -2.81 17.54 -10.87
N ALA A 13 -1.59 17.86 -11.32
CA ALA A 13 -0.37 17.32 -10.73
C ALA A 13 -0.17 17.78 -9.28
N ARG A 14 -0.51 19.03 -8.97
CA ARG A 14 -0.47 19.56 -7.59
C ARG A 14 -1.53 18.90 -6.71
N ARG A 15 -2.77 18.76 -7.18
CA ARG A 15 -3.84 18.09 -6.42
C ARG A 15 -3.43 16.67 -6.06
N ARG A 16 -2.97 15.89 -7.04
CA ARG A 16 -2.54 14.50 -6.81
C ARG A 16 -1.31 14.40 -5.89
N HIS A 17 -0.43 15.40 -5.93
CA HIS A 17 0.69 15.46 -5.00
C HIS A 17 0.22 15.77 -3.56
N ALA A 18 -0.79 16.61 -3.39
CA ALA A 18 -1.40 16.84 -2.06
C ALA A 18 -2.07 15.57 -1.52
N GLU A 19 -2.83 14.85 -2.35
CA GLU A 19 -3.42 13.55 -1.99
C GLU A 19 -2.32 12.54 -1.58
N ASP A 20 -1.20 12.51 -2.32
CA ASP A 20 -0.05 11.67 -1.98
C ASP A 20 0.61 12.09 -0.65
N GLN A 21 0.64 13.39 -0.33
CA GLN A 21 1.15 13.89 0.96
C GLN A 21 0.27 13.44 2.13
N GLU A 22 -1.06 13.59 2.00
CA GLU A 22 -2.00 13.15 3.02
C GLU A 22 -1.91 11.65 3.26
N LEU A 23 -1.82 10.85 2.18
CA LEU A 23 -1.69 9.40 2.30
C LEU A 23 -0.34 8.98 2.88
N ALA A 24 0.75 9.62 2.46
CA ALA A 24 2.10 9.36 2.99
C ALA A 24 2.20 9.70 4.49
N ALA A 25 1.50 10.74 4.95
CA ALA A 25 1.47 11.13 6.36
C ALA A 25 0.82 10.06 7.26
N ARG A 26 -0.10 9.26 6.72
CA ARG A 26 -0.76 8.15 7.45
C ARG A 26 0.10 6.89 7.54
N LEU A 27 1.23 6.81 6.83
CA LEU A 27 2.05 5.61 6.75
C LEU A 27 2.45 5.03 8.13
N PRO A 28 2.90 5.82 9.13
CA PRO A 28 3.26 5.27 10.43
C PRO A 28 2.07 4.57 11.11
N ALA A 29 0.89 5.19 11.10
CA ALA A 29 -0.31 4.60 11.69
C ALA A 29 -0.76 3.33 10.94
N LEU A 30 -0.59 3.29 9.62
CA LEU A 30 -0.91 2.12 8.81
C LEU A 30 0.06 0.95 9.08
N LEU A 31 1.33 1.22 9.39
CA LEU A 31 2.28 0.18 9.78
C LEU A 31 1.90 -0.42 11.16
N GLU A 32 1.45 0.41 12.10
CA GLU A 32 0.91 -0.09 13.38
C GLU A 32 -0.36 -0.92 13.19
N ALA A 33 -1.21 -0.54 12.23
CA ALA A 33 -2.40 -1.30 11.87
C ALA A 33 -2.04 -2.68 11.27
N VAL A 34 -1.02 -2.74 10.41
CA VAL A 34 -0.48 -4.03 9.90
C VAL A 34 -0.01 -4.90 11.06
N ALA A 35 0.87 -4.37 11.93
CA ALA A 35 1.39 -5.12 13.06
C ALA A 35 0.29 -5.61 14.02
N SER A 36 -0.79 -4.84 14.16
CA SER A 36 -1.95 -5.24 14.98
C SER A 36 -2.75 -6.34 14.31
N ALA A 37 -3.05 -6.23 13.02
CA ALA A 37 -3.78 -7.25 12.27
C ALA A 37 -2.99 -8.58 12.19
N GLU A 38 -1.66 -8.52 12.07
CA GLU A 38 -0.80 -9.71 12.13
C GLU A 38 -0.90 -10.42 13.48
N ARG A 39 -0.83 -9.67 14.58
CA ARG A 39 -0.98 -10.23 15.94
C ARG A 39 -2.36 -10.87 16.13
N GLU A 40 -3.43 -10.18 15.72
CA GLU A 40 -4.79 -10.69 15.86
C GLU A 40 -5.02 -11.97 15.05
N LEU A 41 -4.46 -12.06 13.84
CA LEU A 41 -4.50 -13.28 13.04
C LEU A 41 -3.71 -14.41 13.70
N TYR A 42 -2.50 -14.12 14.19
CA TYR A 42 -1.67 -15.10 14.89
C TYR A 42 -2.36 -15.63 16.14
N GLU A 43 -2.92 -14.75 16.98
CA GLU A 43 -3.69 -15.13 18.15
C GLU A 43 -4.89 -16.01 17.76
N ALA A 44 -5.65 -15.66 16.71
CA ALA A 44 -6.75 -16.50 16.23
C ALA A 44 -6.30 -17.89 15.80
N GLN A 45 -5.14 -18.01 15.16
CA GLN A 45 -4.55 -19.30 14.78
C GLN A 45 -4.14 -20.12 16.00
N GLU A 46 -3.51 -19.51 17.01
CA GLU A 46 -3.04 -20.23 18.21
C GLU A 46 -4.18 -20.86 19.02
N ARG A 47 -5.31 -20.18 19.13
CA ARG A 47 -6.52 -20.71 19.80
C ARG A 47 -7.42 -21.53 18.87
N ALA A 48 -6.95 -21.89 17.68
CA ALA A 48 -7.67 -22.69 16.70
C ALA A 48 -9.09 -22.17 16.45
N ALA A 49 -9.20 -20.86 16.19
CA ALA A 49 -10.45 -20.20 15.83
C ALA A 49 -11.14 -20.88 14.65
N ASP A 50 -12.45 -20.67 14.54
CA ASP A 50 -13.20 -21.21 13.41
C ASP A 50 -12.80 -20.54 12.09
N TYR A 51 -13.18 -21.19 11.00
CA TYR A 51 -12.81 -20.78 9.65
C TYR A 51 -13.27 -19.37 9.29
N GLU A 52 -14.48 -18.94 9.70
CA GLU A 52 -14.97 -17.61 9.33
C GLU A 52 -14.21 -16.53 10.10
N GLU A 53 -13.85 -16.77 11.36
CA GLU A 53 -12.97 -15.88 12.11
C GLU A 53 -11.58 -15.77 11.47
N LEU A 54 -10.92 -16.90 11.16
CA LEU A 54 -9.59 -16.90 10.53
C LEU A 54 -9.59 -16.20 9.17
N LYS A 55 -10.62 -16.44 8.36
CA LYS A 55 -10.81 -15.77 7.07
C LYS A 55 -11.00 -14.27 7.25
N GLN A 56 -11.82 -13.83 8.21
CA GLN A 56 -12.05 -12.42 8.49
C GLN A 56 -10.74 -11.73 8.91
N ARG A 57 -9.98 -12.31 9.84
CA ARG A 57 -8.67 -11.78 10.25
C ARG A 57 -7.66 -11.76 9.10
N GLY A 58 -7.66 -12.78 8.26
CA GLY A 58 -6.86 -12.82 7.05
C GLY A 58 -7.21 -11.67 6.08
N MET A 59 -8.49 -11.36 5.89
CA MET A 59 -8.93 -10.23 5.06
C MET A 59 -8.55 -8.87 5.67
N GLU A 60 -8.62 -8.73 6.99
CA GLU A 60 -8.21 -7.52 7.70
C GLU A 60 -6.71 -7.23 7.52
N LEU A 61 -5.88 -8.26 7.63
CA LEU A 61 -4.44 -8.14 7.35
C LEU A 61 -4.16 -7.79 5.88
N ASP A 62 -4.83 -8.42 4.91
CA ASP A 62 -4.67 -8.07 3.49
C ASP A 62 -5.01 -6.60 3.21
N ARG A 63 -6.07 -6.11 3.86
CA ARG A 63 -6.48 -4.71 3.76
C ARG A 63 -5.43 -3.78 4.36
N ALA A 64 -4.96 -4.08 5.57
CA ALA A 64 -3.95 -3.27 6.25
C ALA A 64 -2.65 -3.19 5.41
N LEU A 65 -2.17 -4.33 4.90
CA LEU A 65 -1.00 -4.40 4.02
C LEU A 65 -1.21 -3.59 2.73
N THR A 66 -2.40 -3.68 2.13
CA THR A 66 -2.76 -2.91 0.93
C THR A 66 -2.73 -1.40 1.19
N GLU A 67 -3.29 -0.94 2.31
CA GLU A 67 -3.33 0.47 2.67
C GLU A 67 -1.92 1.00 2.98
N ALA A 68 -1.12 0.26 3.77
CA ALA A 68 0.27 0.60 4.08
C ALA A 68 1.14 0.66 2.81
N MET A 69 1.02 -0.33 1.92
CA MET A 69 1.74 -0.36 0.64
C MET A 69 1.42 0.87 -0.22
N ARG A 70 0.13 1.24 -0.33
CA ARG A 70 -0.30 2.44 -1.07
C ARG A 70 0.30 3.71 -0.48
N ALA A 71 0.34 3.82 0.86
CA ALA A 71 0.96 4.95 1.55
C ALA A 71 2.49 5.00 1.39
N ALA A 72 3.16 3.86 1.36
CA ALA A 72 4.59 3.78 1.09
C ALA A 72 4.92 4.25 -0.34
N TYR A 73 4.15 3.82 -1.35
CA TYR A 73 4.28 4.35 -2.71
C TYR A 73 3.89 5.83 -2.83
N ALA A 74 2.95 6.32 -2.03
CA ALA A 74 2.64 7.74 -1.96
C ALA A 74 3.84 8.53 -1.42
N ARG A 75 4.51 8.04 -0.36
CA ARG A 75 5.75 8.62 0.17
C ARG A 75 6.86 8.69 -0.89
N GLU A 76 7.04 7.65 -1.70
CA GLU A 76 7.96 7.69 -2.85
C GLU A 76 7.63 8.87 -3.78
N ARG A 77 6.35 8.98 -4.19
CA ARG A 77 5.88 10.05 -5.09
C ARG A 77 6.05 11.44 -4.47
N VAL A 78 5.83 11.58 -3.16
CA VAL A 78 6.07 12.83 -2.43
C VAL A 78 7.54 13.22 -2.48
N LEU A 79 8.46 12.27 -2.24
CA LEU A 79 9.90 12.52 -2.28
C LEU A 79 10.43 12.86 -3.68
N ILE A 80 9.79 12.32 -4.73
CA ILE A 80 10.08 12.69 -6.12
C ILE A 80 9.56 14.11 -6.42
N GLY A 81 8.36 14.45 -5.92
CA GLY A 81 7.72 15.73 -6.14
C GLY A 81 6.83 15.78 -7.40
N PRO A 82 6.02 16.83 -7.57
CA PRO A 82 4.99 16.92 -8.62
C PRO A 82 5.58 16.86 -10.04
N ARG A 83 6.81 17.35 -10.23
CA ARG A 83 7.52 17.32 -11.52
C ARG A 83 7.75 15.90 -12.04
N GLY A 84 7.95 14.92 -11.15
CA GLY A 84 8.16 13.52 -11.57
C GLY A 84 6.93 12.86 -12.17
N ARG A 85 5.77 13.51 -12.13
CA ARG A 85 4.54 13.02 -12.74
C ARG A 85 4.52 13.21 -14.25
N THR A 86 5.16 14.26 -14.74
CA THR A 86 5.21 14.63 -16.17
C THR A 86 6.58 14.37 -16.78
N ASP A 87 7.67 14.53 -16.01
CA ASP A 87 9.05 14.40 -16.48
C ASP A 87 9.66 13.04 -16.08
N ARG A 88 9.69 12.11 -17.05
CA ARG A 88 10.22 10.74 -16.84
C ARG A 88 11.73 10.71 -16.55
N ILE A 89 12.50 11.61 -17.15
CA ILE A 89 13.96 11.68 -16.93
C ILE A 89 14.23 12.18 -15.52
N TYR A 90 13.52 13.23 -15.09
CA TYR A 90 13.58 13.72 -13.72
C TYR A 90 13.18 12.64 -12.71
N ARG A 91 12.09 11.90 -12.98
CA ARG A 91 11.67 10.77 -12.13
C ARG A 91 12.77 9.72 -11.99
N ARG A 92 13.35 9.27 -13.11
CA ARG A 92 14.43 8.26 -13.09
C ARG A 92 15.64 8.73 -12.27
N LYS A 93 16.03 10.00 -12.39
CA LYS A 93 17.12 10.57 -11.58
C LYS A 93 16.77 10.60 -10.09
N CYS A 94 15.52 10.90 -9.75
CA CYS A 94 15.07 10.89 -8.35
C CYS A 94 15.07 9.49 -7.74
N LEU A 95 14.73 8.44 -8.51
CA LEU A 95 14.74 7.05 -8.02
C LEU A 95 16.13 6.59 -7.53
N ALA A 96 17.21 7.21 -8.00
CA ALA A 96 18.55 6.89 -7.51
C ALA A 96 18.87 7.51 -6.13
N ARG A 97 18.06 8.45 -5.63
CA ARG A 97 18.29 9.15 -4.35
C ARG A 97 18.06 8.19 -3.18
N PRO A 98 18.91 8.17 -2.14
CA PRO A 98 18.79 7.21 -1.03
C PRO A 98 17.40 7.18 -0.37
N LYS A 99 16.85 8.34 -0.02
CA LYS A 99 15.51 8.43 0.61
C LYS A 99 14.38 7.89 -0.28
N VAL A 100 14.49 8.06 -1.60
CA VAL A 100 13.50 7.53 -2.55
C VAL A 100 13.63 6.01 -2.62
N ARG A 101 14.87 5.50 -2.71
CA ARG A 101 15.15 4.06 -2.68
C ARG A 101 14.64 3.38 -1.41
N GLU A 102 14.82 3.99 -0.25
CA GLU A 102 14.29 3.49 1.02
C GLU A 102 12.76 3.41 1.01
N ALA A 103 12.09 4.45 0.51
CA ALA A 103 10.62 4.46 0.39
C ALA A 103 10.13 3.39 -0.60
N THR A 104 10.78 3.24 -1.75
CA THR A 104 10.48 2.18 -2.74
C THR A 104 10.69 0.80 -2.14
N ALA A 105 11.82 0.56 -1.47
CA ALA A 105 12.12 -0.73 -0.84
C ALA A 105 11.09 -1.10 0.23
N LEU A 106 10.63 -0.14 1.04
CA LEU A 106 9.54 -0.37 1.99
C LEU A 106 8.24 -0.75 1.28
N ALA A 107 7.88 -0.04 0.22
CA ALA A 107 6.66 -0.32 -0.55
C ALA A 107 6.69 -1.71 -1.20
N GLU A 108 7.84 -2.09 -1.77
CA GLU A 108 8.04 -3.40 -2.38
C GLU A 108 8.01 -4.53 -1.34
N ARG A 109 8.60 -4.33 -0.15
CA ARG A 109 8.48 -5.30 0.95
C ARG A 109 7.02 -5.52 1.34
N LEU A 110 6.25 -4.44 1.54
CA LEU A 110 4.83 -4.54 1.88
C LEU A 110 4.01 -5.24 0.77
N LEU A 111 4.34 -5.00 -0.50
CA LEU A 111 3.76 -5.72 -1.62
C LEU A 111 4.08 -7.22 -1.56
N THR A 112 5.34 -7.58 -1.29
CA THR A 112 5.75 -8.97 -1.14
C THR A 112 5.02 -9.66 0.01
N GLU A 113 4.96 -9.03 1.19
CA GLU A 113 4.23 -9.58 2.35
C GLU A 113 2.75 -9.78 2.03
N ARG A 114 2.12 -8.82 1.36
CA ARG A 114 0.73 -8.94 0.89
C ARG A 114 0.52 -10.12 -0.04
N GLU A 115 1.38 -10.28 -1.06
CA GLU A 115 1.24 -11.38 -2.01
C GLU A 115 1.49 -12.73 -1.34
N THR A 116 2.49 -12.84 -0.45
CA THR A 116 2.71 -14.02 0.38
C THR A 116 1.49 -14.34 1.24
N HIS A 117 0.91 -13.34 1.91
CA HIS A 117 -0.29 -13.49 2.73
C HIS A 117 -1.50 -13.95 1.91
N ARG A 118 -1.70 -13.40 0.70
CA ARG A 118 -2.78 -13.84 -0.20
C ARG A 118 -2.63 -15.28 -0.67
N LEU A 119 -1.40 -15.76 -0.78
CA LEU A 119 -1.09 -17.14 -1.17
C LEU A 119 -1.28 -18.12 -0.02
N HIS A 120 -0.91 -17.74 1.21
CA HIS A 120 -0.77 -18.69 2.32
C HIS A 120 -1.53 -18.35 3.60
N GLY A 121 -1.86 -17.09 3.85
CA GLY A 121 -2.42 -16.63 5.14
C GLY A 121 -3.91 -16.30 5.12
N ILE A 122 -4.58 -16.37 3.96
CA ILE A 122 -6.05 -16.29 3.89
C ILE A 122 -6.59 -17.70 3.79
N GLU A 123 -7.28 -18.15 4.84
CA GLU A 123 -7.92 -19.45 4.87
C GLU A 123 -8.96 -19.54 3.74
N ARG A 124 -8.87 -20.59 2.91
CA ARG A 124 -9.79 -20.81 1.79
C ARG A 124 -10.61 -22.06 2.04
N ALA A 125 -11.91 -21.89 2.16
CA ALA A 125 -12.84 -23.01 2.23
C ALA A 125 -12.72 -23.79 0.91
N PRO A 126 -12.63 -25.13 0.97
CA PRO A 126 -12.81 -25.94 -0.22
C PRO A 126 -14.15 -25.60 -0.87
N ARG A 127 -14.18 -25.47 -2.21
CA ARG A 127 -15.38 -25.04 -2.96
C ARG A 127 -16.62 -25.89 -2.67
N SER A 128 -16.45 -27.12 -2.20
CA SER A 128 -17.53 -28.02 -1.79
C SER A 128 -18.28 -27.59 -0.53
N LEU A 129 -17.72 -26.70 0.29
CA LEU A 129 -18.36 -26.16 1.51
C LEU A 129 -19.08 -24.82 1.26
N GLN A 130 -19.02 -24.26 0.05
CA GLN A 130 -19.62 -22.95 -0.28
C GLN A 130 -21.05 -23.05 -0.85
N VAL A 131 -21.56 -24.27 -1.09
CA VAL A 131 -22.93 -24.51 -1.54
C VAL A 131 -23.70 -25.15 -0.38
N GLY A 132 -24.41 -24.31 0.37
CA GLY A 132 -25.32 -24.68 1.45
C GLY A 132 -26.41 -23.62 1.57
#